data_AF-A0A967M113-F1
#
_entry.id   AF-A0A967M113-F1
#
_cell.length_a   1.000
_cell.length_b   1.000
_cell.length_c   1.000
_cell.angle_alpha   90.00
_cell.angle_beta   90.00
_cell.angle_gamma   90.00
#
_symmetry.space_group_name_H-M   'P 1'
#
loop_
_entity.id
_entity.type
_entity.pdbx_description
1 polymer ?
#
loop_
_entity_poly.entity_id
_entity_poly.type
_entity_poly.pdbx_seq_one_letter_code
_entity_poly.pdbx_strand_id
1 'polypeptide(L)'
;MAAKKKTAKKKIARTKRSRVAVKKDSKYDSLNAVDYVHSEGKFGEFEIRKTANGWWGSQNGGRQKLADFMAGTKMGMSARRACSYAGITDRQYEHFKEVHEELCGIIPILKESVGVNAHYVIAKTIADAAQKASKNQKVSAFEVALSQWYAERRMKDDFSPRQEMTGPDGKNLPGVSKTDITDMAKIFLRSDELKKEKKK
;
A
#
# COMPACT_ATOMS: atom_id res chain seq x y z
N MET A 1 48.28 -48.18 -16.06
CA MET A 1 48.16 -48.30 -14.59
C MET A 1 47.73 -46.93 -14.03
N ALA A 2 46.51 -46.79 -13.52
CA ALA A 2 45.97 -45.51 -13.07
C ALA A 2 45.95 -45.43 -11.53
N ALA A 3 46.75 -44.53 -10.96
CA ALA A 3 46.91 -44.35 -9.52
C ALA A 3 45.76 -43.51 -8.93
N LYS A 4 44.93 -44.13 -8.07
CA LYS A 4 43.85 -43.46 -7.33
C LYS A 4 44.42 -42.70 -6.12
N LYS A 5 44.39 -41.37 -6.15
CA LYS A 5 44.72 -40.51 -4.98
C LYS A 5 43.54 -40.49 -4.00
N LYS A 6 43.75 -41.02 -2.79
CA LYS A 6 42.82 -40.92 -1.66
C LYS A 6 43.03 -39.59 -0.92
N THR A 7 42.01 -38.74 -0.87
CA THR A 7 42.01 -37.51 -0.07
C THR A 7 41.40 -37.77 1.31
N ALA A 8 42.18 -37.56 2.36
CA ALA A 8 41.76 -37.72 3.75
C ALA A 8 40.95 -36.51 4.22
N LYS A 9 39.70 -36.75 4.67
CA LYS A 9 38.84 -35.72 5.28
C LYS A 9 39.26 -35.47 6.72
N LYS A 10 39.85 -34.31 6.99
CA LYS A 10 40.22 -33.83 8.33
C LYS A 10 38.96 -33.39 9.08
N LYS A 11 38.58 -34.12 10.15
CA LYS A 11 37.45 -33.77 11.02
C LYS A 11 37.86 -32.59 11.92
N ILE A 12 37.19 -31.45 11.77
CA ILE A 12 37.37 -30.28 12.63
C ILE A 12 36.47 -30.46 13.85
N ALA A 13 37.09 -30.60 15.03
CA ALA A 13 36.37 -30.69 16.29
C ALA A 13 35.73 -29.34 16.63
N ARG A 14 34.40 -29.32 16.79
CA ARG A 14 33.64 -28.15 17.24
C ARG A 14 33.81 -27.98 18.74
N THR A 15 34.61 -27.00 19.15
CA THR A 15 34.68 -26.52 20.53
C THR A 15 33.34 -25.89 20.93
N LYS A 16 32.66 -26.47 21.92
CA LYS A 16 31.42 -25.93 22.50
C LYS A 16 31.75 -24.61 23.20
N ARG A 17 31.37 -23.48 22.58
CA ARG A 17 31.42 -22.17 23.24
C ARG A 17 30.33 -22.13 24.32
N SER A 18 30.73 -22.00 25.57
CA SER A 18 29.83 -21.70 26.68
C SER A 18 29.17 -20.33 26.41
N ARG A 19 27.84 -20.28 26.44
CA ARG A 19 27.10 -19.03 26.38
C ARG A 19 27.27 -18.34 27.72
N VAL A 20 28.19 -17.39 27.79
CA VAL A 20 28.25 -16.42 28.90
C VAL A 20 26.93 -15.67 28.89
N ALA A 21 26.19 -15.74 29.99
CA ALA A 21 24.96 -14.97 30.17
C ALA A 21 25.36 -13.48 30.18
N VAL A 22 25.09 -12.81 29.06
CA VAL A 22 25.29 -11.37 28.92
C VAL A 22 24.28 -10.70 29.85
N LYS A 23 24.80 -10.07 30.91
CA LYS A 23 24.00 -9.16 31.74
C LYS A 23 23.49 -8.05 30.83
N LYS A 24 22.16 -7.82 30.84
CA LYS A 24 21.54 -6.71 30.11
C LYS A 24 21.90 -5.42 30.83
N ASP A 25 23.08 -4.89 30.55
CA ASP A 25 23.45 -3.55 31.00
C ASP A 25 22.59 -2.53 30.23
N SER A 26 22.09 -1.52 30.95
CA SER A 26 21.17 -0.44 30.51
C SER A 26 21.70 0.47 29.37
N LYS A 27 22.75 0.05 28.69
CA LYS A 27 23.42 0.77 27.60
C LYS A 27 22.53 0.92 26.35
N TYR A 28 21.49 0.08 26.23
CA TYR A 28 20.56 0.08 25.10
C TYR A 28 19.39 1.08 25.24
N ASP A 29 19.20 1.74 26.38
CA ASP A 29 18.21 2.83 26.48
C ASP A 29 18.57 4.03 25.58
N SER A 30 19.87 4.22 25.34
CA SER A 30 20.35 5.25 24.41
C SER A 30 19.94 5.01 22.94
N LEU A 31 19.58 3.77 22.58
CA LEU A 31 19.13 3.38 21.23
C LEU A 31 17.61 3.55 21.03
N ASN A 32 16.88 3.97 22.06
CA ASN A 32 15.49 4.44 21.93
C ASN A 32 15.38 5.96 22.04
N ALA A 33 16.52 6.67 22.13
CA ALA A 33 16.52 8.12 22.21
C ALA A 33 15.91 8.72 20.94
N VAL A 34 15.02 9.70 21.13
CA VAL A 34 14.42 10.48 20.04
C VAL A 34 15.53 11.29 19.36
N ASP A 35 15.66 11.15 18.04
CA ASP A 35 16.57 11.93 17.20
C ASP A 35 15.97 13.28 16.85
N TYR A 36 14.75 13.25 16.32
CA TYR A 36 13.99 14.44 15.99
C TYR A 36 12.50 14.13 15.88
N VAL A 37 11.69 15.19 15.88
CA VAL A 37 10.25 15.10 15.66
C VAL A 37 9.95 15.47 14.20
N HIS A 38 9.30 14.57 13.49
CA HIS A 38 8.80 14.80 12.13
C HIS A 38 7.34 15.21 12.22
N SER A 39 7.02 16.43 11.79
CA SER A 39 5.64 16.91 11.78
C SER A 39 5.01 16.66 10.42
N GLU A 40 3.85 16.01 10.39
CA GLU A 40 3.06 15.87 9.17
C GLU A 40 1.70 16.56 9.25
N GLY A 41 1.70 17.89 9.21
CA GLY A 41 0.51 18.71 9.01
C GLY A 41 -0.68 18.25 9.87
N LYS A 42 -1.70 17.65 9.23
CA LYS A 42 -2.94 17.19 9.89
C LYS A 42 -2.80 15.87 10.66
N PHE A 43 -1.71 15.13 10.48
CA PHE A 43 -1.49 13.81 11.07
C PHE A 43 -0.72 13.86 12.40
N GLY A 44 -0.25 15.05 12.80
CA GLY A 44 0.45 15.25 14.06
C GLY A 44 1.96 15.14 13.93
N GLU A 45 2.60 14.94 15.08
CA GLU A 45 4.04 14.89 15.26
C GLU A 45 4.48 13.45 15.57
N PHE A 46 5.57 13.02 14.94
CA PHE A 46 6.10 11.67 15.05
C PHE A 46 7.52 11.69 15.55
N GLU A 47 7.80 10.96 16.61
CA GLU A 47 9.13 10.84 17.18
C GLU A 47 9.98 9.85 16.37
N ILE A 48 11.03 10.36 15.73
CA ILE A 48 11.98 9.53 15.00
C ILE A 48 13.11 9.13 15.93
N ARG A 49 13.10 7.87 16.37
CA ARG A 49 14.16 7.24 17.20
C ARG A 49 15.48 7.03 16.46
N LYS A 50 16.59 7.22 17.20
CA LYS A 50 17.96 6.92 16.76
C LYS A 50 18.20 5.41 16.75
N THR A 51 18.63 4.86 15.63
CA THR A 51 19.14 3.47 15.58
C THR A 51 20.54 3.46 15.01
N ALA A 52 21.36 2.49 15.40
CA ALA A 52 22.77 2.41 15.04
C ALA A 52 23.05 2.35 13.53
N ASN A 53 22.04 2.16 12.68
CA ASN A 53 22.13 2.16 11.21
C ASN A 53 20.86 2.74 10.53
N GLY A 54 20.12 3.62 11.22
CA GLY A 54 18.89 4.19 10.67
C GLY A 54 19.19 5.16 9.53
N TRP A 55 18.70 4.87 8.33
CA TRP A 55 18.84 5.77 7.18
C TRP A 55 18.02 7.06 7.35
N TRP A 56 17.05 7.04 8.26
CA TRP A 56 16.14 8.13 8.63
C TRP A 56 16.73 9.08 9.66
N GLY A 57 17.96 8.85 10.16
CA GLY A 57 18.57 9.73 11.15
C GLY A 57 18.70 11.17 10.64
N SER A 58 18.75 12.14 11.55
CA SER A 58 18.95 13.55 11.21
C SER A 58 20.28 13.80 10.50
N GLN A 59 21.26 12.92 10.72
CA GLN A 59 22.56 12.96 10.05
C GLN A 59 22.48 12.36 8.64
N ASN A 60 23.41 12.74 7.76
CA ASN A 60 23.56 12.17 6.41
C ASN A 60 22.33 12.29 5.50
N GLY A 61 21.49 13.31 5.70
CA GLY A 61 20.33 13.58 4.86
C GLY A 61 19.14 12.64 5.09
N GLY A 62 19.10 11.88 6.19
CA GLY A 62 17.98 10.98 6.47
C GLY A 62 16.63 11.68 6.60
N ARG A 63 16.60 12.91 7.14
CA ARG A 63 15.40 13.77 7.12
C ARG A 63 14.87 14.02 5.71
N GLN A 64 15.75 14.36 4.76
CA GLN A 64 15.36 14.62 3.38
C GLN A 64 14.83 13.33 2.74
N LYS A 65 15.51 12.20 2.94
CA LYS A 65 15.03 10.90 2.43
C LYS A 65 13.66 10.53 3.00
N LEU A 66 13.42 10.79 4.28
CA LEU A 66 12.12 10.53 4.89
C LEU A 66 11.06 11.46 4.28
N ALA A 67 11.36 12.75 4.14
CA ALA A 67 10.48 13.71 3.48
C ALA A 67 10.16 13.30 2.02
N ASP A 68 11.16 12.87 1.25
CA ASP A 68 11.00 12.40 -0.13
C ASP A 68 10.15 11.12 -0.18
N PHE A 69 10.37 10.18 0.73
CA PHE A 69 9.58 8.95 0.84
C PHE A 69 8.11 9.28 1.15
N MET A 70 7.87 10.18 2.11
CA MET A 70 6.54 10.64 2.47
C MET A 70 5.88 11.41 1.33
N ALA A 71 6.63 12.23 0.59
CA ALA A 71 6.16 12.91 -0.61
C ALA A 71 5.75 11.91 -1.70
N GLY A 72 6.57 10.89 -1.98
CA GLY A 72 6.21 9.82 -2.93
C GLY A 72 4.94 9.07 -2.52
N THR A 73 4.77 8.82 -1.23
CA THR A 73 3.54 8.21 -0.68
C THR A 73 2.33 9.12 -0.87
N LYS A 74 2.47 10.42 -0.58
CA LYS A 74 1.46 11.47 -0.85
C LYS A 74 1.19 11.71 -2.35
N MET A 75 2.01 11.17 -3.24
CA MET A 75 1.74 11.12 -4.68
C MET A 75 1.03 9.82 -5.10
N GLY A 76 0.69 8.94 -4.16
CA GLY A 76 0.01 7.69 -4.42
C GLY A 76 0.92 6.58 -4.94
N MET A 77 2.25 6.75 -4.83
CA MET A 77 3.20 5.73 -5.26
C MET A 77 3.08 4.46 -4.39
N SER A 78 3.33 3.29 -4.98
CA SER A 78 3.56 2.07 -4.20
C SER A 78 4.80 2.23 -3.32
N ALA A 79 4.85 1.57 -2.16
CA ALA A 79 5.99 1.62 -1.23
C ALA A 79 7.35 1.45 -1.93
N ARG A 80 7.48 0.46 -2.82
CA ARG A 80 8.71 0.21 -3.60
C ARG A 80 9.14 1.39 -4.50
N ARG A 81 8.18 2.07 -5.11
CA ARG A 81 8.42 3.27 -5.94
C ARG A 81 8.78 4.48 -5.07
N ALA A 82 8.09 4.67 -3.95
CA ALA A 82 8.44 5.72 -2.98
C ALA A 82 9.84 5.48 -2.40
N CYS A 83 10.22 4.22 -2.16
CA CYS A 83 11.58 3.85 -1.74
C CYS A 83 12.62 4.22 -2.80
N SER A 84 12.35 3.88 -4.06
CA SER A 84 13.23 4.23 -5.19
C SER A 84 13.37 5.74 -5.35
N TYR A 85 12.26 6.47 -5.19
CA TYR A 85 12.22 7.94 -5.24
C TYR A 85 13.08 8.59 -4.15
N ALA A 86 13.04 8.04 -2.93
CA ALA A 86 13.84 8.51 -1.80
C ALA A 86 15.28 7.96 -1.76
N GLY A 87 15.68 7.13 -2.73
CA GLY A 87 17.00 6.48 -2.74
C GLY A 87 17.22 5.55 -1.54
N ILE A 88 16.19 4.81 -1.13
CA ILE A 88 16.24 3.79 -0.08
C ILE A 88 15.93 2.40 -0.65
N THR A 89 16.54 1.38 -0.06
CA THR A 89 16.33 -0.02 -0.44
C THR A 89 15.11 -0.62 0.27
N ASP A 90 14.51 -1.67 -0.31
CA ASP A 90 13.37 -2.36 0.30
C ASP A 90 13.71 -2.90 1.71
N ARG A 91 14.95 -3.38 1.94
CA ARG A 91 15.41 -3.85 3.26
C ARG A 91 15.48 -2.72 4.29
N GLN A 92 15.92 -1.54 3.87
CA GLN A 92 15.97 -0.36 4.73
C GLN A 92 14.56 0.11 5.12
N TYR A 93 13.59 -0.06 4.22
CA TYR A 93 12.19 0.24 4.49
C TYR A 93 11.55 -0.79 5.45
N GLU A 94 11.80 -2.09 5.30
CA GLU A 94 11.29 -3.08 6.26
C GLU A 94 11.89 -2.85 7.66
N HIS A 95 13.18 -2.54 7.76
CA HIS A 95 13.78 -2.17 9.05
C HIS A 95 13.15 -0.89 9.63
N PHE A 96 12.78 0.07 8.79
CA PHE A 96 12.07 1.28 9.23
C PHE A 96 10.69 0.94 9.82
N LYS A 97 9.96 0.02 9.19
CA LYS A 97 8.64 -0.42 9.66
C LYS A 97 8.67 -1.09 11.02
N GLU A 98 9.70 -1.91 11.26
CA GLU A 98 9.89 -2.57 12.56
C GLU A 98 10.18 -1.59 13.69
N VAL A 99 10.80 -0.44 13.39
CA VAL A 99 11.19 0.55 14.39
C VAL A 99 10.10 1.60 14.64
N HIS A 100 9.38 2.01 13.59
CA HIS A 100 8.41 3.11 13.64
C HIS A 100 7.01 2.64 13.18
N GLU A 101 6.43 1.71 13.94
CA GLU A 101 5.11 1.14 13.64
C GLU A 101 4.01 2.22 13.54
N GLU A 102 4.04 3.22 14.42
CA GLU A 102 3.07 4.32 14.43
C GLU A 102 3.10 5.13 13.13
N LEU A 103 4.30 5.53 12.68
CA LEU A 103 4.44 6.24 11.40
C LEU A 103 4.11 5.32 10.21
N CYS A 104 4.33 4.02 10.32
CA CYS A 104 3.94 3.11 9.25
C CYS A 104 2.42 2.89 9.17
N GLY A 105 1.72 3.04 10.30
CA GLY A 105 0.27 3.04 10.38
C GLY A 105 -0.39 4.19 9.60
N ILE A 106 0.29 5.33 9.44
CA ILE A 106 -0.28 6.47 8.69
C ILE A 106 -0.05 6.39 7.19
N ILE A 107 0.88 5.56 6.71
CA ILE A 107 1.24 5.45 5.28
C ILE A 107 0.02 5.11 4.40
N PRO A 108 -0.86 4.13 4.77
CA PRO A 108 -2.09 3.87 4.03
C PRO A 108 -3.01 5.09 3.96
N ILE A 109 -3.15 5.83 5.07
CA ILE A 109 -4.01 7.02 5.17
C ILE A 109 -3.46 8.15 4.27
N LEU A 110 -2.14 8.34 4.26
CA LEU A 110 -1.49 9.31 3.37
C LEU A 110 -1.72 8.95 1.90
N LYS A 111 -1.73 7.67 1.55
CA LYS A 111 -2.01 7.22 0.19
C LYS A 111 -3.48 7.46 -0.19
N GLU A 112 -4.41 7.27 0.72
CA GLU A 112 -5.83 7.58 0.53
C GLU A 112 -6.09 9.07 0.38
N SER A 113 -5.30 9.91 1.06
CA SER A 113 -5.41 11.39 0.96
C SER A 113 -5.28 11.91 -0.48
N VAL A 114 -4.56 11.19 -1.34
CA VAL A 114 -4.43 11.51 -2.77
C VAL A 114 -5.76 11.33 -3.50
N GLY A 115 -6.46 10.24 -3.22
CA GLY A 115 -7.81 10.00 -3.74
C GLY A 115 -8.78 11.08 -3.27
N VAL A 116 -8.75 11.40 -1.98
CA VAL A 116 -9.60 12.46 -1.40
C VAL A 116 -9.30 13.84 -2.01
N ASN A 117 -8.02 14.19 -2.19
CA ASN A 117 -7.65 15.46 -2.84
C ASN A 117 -8.09 15.48 -4.31
N ALA A 118 -7.96 14.37 -5.03
CA ALA A 118 -8.46 14.26 -6.40
C ALA A 118 -9.98 14.42 -6.45
N HIS A 119 -10.73 13.78 -5.54
CA HIS A 119 -12.18 13.96 -5.39
C HIS A 119 -12.54 15.43 -5.17
N TYR A 120 -11.85 16.09 -4.23
CA TYR A 120 -12.09 17.49 -3.92
C TYR A 120 -11.84 18.41 -5.12
N VAL A 121 -10.72 18.22 -5.82
CA VAL A 121 -10.39 19.04 -7.00
C VAL A 121 -11.42 18.87 -8.10
N ILE A 122 -11.84 17.64 -8.40
CA ILE A 122 -12.87 17.36 -9.42
C ILE A 122 -14.22 17.94 -9.01
N ALA A 123 -14.65 17.73 -7.77
CA ALA A 123 -15.91 18.28 -7.27
C ALA A 123 -15.91 19.82 -7.34
N LYS A 124 -14.78 20.45 -7.00
CA LYS A 124 -14.61 21.89 -7.08
C LYS A 124 -14.65 22.39 -8.53
N THR A 125 -13.95 21.74 -9.47
CA THR A 125 -13.97 22.17 -10.88
C THR A 125 -15.36 22.06 -11.49
N ILE A 126 -16.13 21.02 -11.14
CA ILE A 126 -17.52 20.86 -11.57
C ILE A 126 -18.42 21.95 -10.95
N ALA A 127 -18.28 22.22 -9.65
CA ALA A 127 -19.05 23.26 -8.98
C ALA A 127 -18.77 24.65 -9.55
N ASP A 128 -17.49 24.97 -9.79
CA ASP A 128 -17.07 26.24 -10.39
C ASP A 128 -17.60 26.37 -11.84
N ALA A 129 -17.60 25.28 -12.60
CA ALA A 129 -18.18 25.24 -13.95
C ALA A 129 -19.70 25.47 -13.92
N ALA A 130 -20.42 24.84 -12.99
CA ALA A 130 -21.85 25.05 -12.81
C ALA A 130 -22.18 26.50 -12.42
N GLN A 131 -21.39 27.11 -11.53
CA GLN A 131 -21.57 28.51 -11.12
C GLN A 131 -21.27 29.50 -12.25
N LYS A 132 -20.27 29.20 -13.10
CA LYS A 132 -19.99 30.00 -14.30
C LYS A 132 -21.13 29.88 -15.32
N ALA A 133 -21.65 28.67 -15.53
CA ALA A 133 -22.79 28.44 -16.41
C ALA A 133 -24.04 29.19 -15.96
N SER A 134 -24.35 29.23 -14.66
CA SER A 134 -25.49 30.00 -14.13
C SER A 134 -25.36 31.51 -14.34
N LYS A 135 -24.14 32.01 -14.52
CA LYS A 135 -23.83 33.42 -14.82
C LYS A 135 -23.68 33.70 -16.32
N ASN A 136 -24.06 32.76 -17.19
CA ASN A 136 -23.83 32.81 -18.64
C ASN A 136 -22.36 33.06 -19.03
N GLN A 137 -21.41 32.67 -18.19
CA GLN A 137 -19.98 32.76 -18.50
C GLN A 137 -19.54 31.55 -19.31
N LYS A 138 -18.58 31.75 -20.22
CA LYS A 138 -18.03 30.69 -21.05
C LYS A 138 -17.29 29.67 -20.18
N VAL A 139 -17.79 28.44 -20.14
CA VAL A 139 -17.15 27.29 -19.49
C VAL A 139 -16.34 26.53 -20.52
N SER A 140 -15.12 26.12 -20.16
CA SER A 140 -14.33 25.23 -21.01
C SER A 140 -14.92 23.82 -20.96
N ALA A 141 -15.62 23.41 -22.02
CA ALA A 141 -16.16 22.05 -22.13
C ALA A 141 -15.06 20.98 -22.01
N PHE A 142 -13.83 21.31 -22.43
CA PHE A 142 -12.67 20.44 -22.33
C PHE A 142 -12.26 20.16 -20.88
N GLU A 143 -12.23 21.17 -20.00
CA GLU A 143 -11.84 20.99 -18.59
C GLU A 143 -12.84 20.14 -17.83
N VAL A 144 -14.14 20.32 -18.12
CA VAL A 144 -15.22 19.52 -17.54
C VAL A 144 -15.12 18.07 -18.01
N ALA A 145 -14.97 17.85 -19.32
CA ALA A 145 -14.85 16.51 -19.90
C ALA A 145 -13.59 15.78 -19.38
N LEU A 146 -12.45 16.47 -19.28
CA LEU A 146 -11.21 15.89 -18.75
C LEU A 146 -11.35 15.52 -17.27
N SER A 147 -12.01 16.36 -16.47
CA SER A 147 -12.26 16.08 -15.05
C SER A 147 -13.18 14.87 -14.87
N GLN A 148 -14.27 14.78 -15.64
CA GLN A 148 -15.18 13.64 -15.66
C GLN A 148 -14.46 12.35 -16.06
N TRP A 149 -13.70 12.39 -17.16
CA TRP A 149 -12.93 11.25 -17.65
C TRP A 149 -11.92 10.72 -16.62
N TYR A 150 -11.26 11.63 -15.89
CA TYR A 150 -10.31 11.24 -14.84
C TYR A 150 -11.04 10.58 -13.67
N ALA A 151 -12.18 11.12 -13.26
CA ALA A 151 -13.02 10.57 -12.20
C ALA A 151 -13.47 9.14 -12.54
N GLU A 152 -14.03 8.93 -13.73
CA GLU A 152 -14.51 7.63 -14.19
C GLU A 152 -13.41 6.54 -14.17
N ARG A 153 -12.18 6.89 -14.53
CA ARG A 153 -11.07 5.92 -14.61
C ARG A 153 -10.40 5.63 -13.29
N ARG A 154 -10.27 6.62 -12.41
CA ARG A 154 -9.55 6.47 -11.13
C ARG A 154 -10.45 6.11 -9.97
N MET A 155 -11.75 6.37 -10.08
CA MET A 155 -12.73 6.26 -9.02
C MET A 155 -13.94 5.47 -9.52
N LYS A 156 -13.68 4.33 -10.17
CA LYS A 156 -14.72 3.55 -10.86
C LYS A 156 -15.89 3.20 -9.94
N ASP A 157 -15.63 2.90 -8.67
CA ASP A 157 -16.68 2.51 -7.72
C ASP A 157 -17.60 3.69 -7.32
N ASP A 158 -17.09 4.92 -7.38
CA ASP A 158 -17.78 6.14 -6.96
C ASP A 158 -18.40 6.91 -8.15
N PHE A 159 -17.75 6.88 -9.32
CA PHE A 159 -18.11 7.68 -10.50
C PHE A 159 -18.48 6.86 -11.73
N SER A 160 -18.47 5.53 -11.68
CA SER A 160 -19.04 4.75 -12.78
C SER A 160 -20.53 5.08 -12.89
N PRO A 161 -21.04 5.32 -14.11
CA PRO A 161 -22.48 5.41 -14.34
C PRO A 161 -23.13 4.17 -13.74
N ARG A 162 -23.96 4.37 -12.71
CA ARG A 162 -24.78 3.30 -12.16
C ARG A 162 -25.93 3.12 -13.13
N GLN A 163 -25.83 2.09 -13.97
CA GLN A 163 -26.96 1.67 -14.76
C GLN A 163 -27.93 0.96 -13.83
N GLU A 164 -28.96 1.67 -13.39
CA GLU A 164 -30.09 1.06 -12.69
C GLU A 164 -30.80 0.15 -13.69
N MET A 165 -30.62 -1.17 -13.55
CA MET A 165 -31.38 -2.14 -14.32
C MET A 165 -32.79 -2.20 -13.74
N THR A 166 -33.65 -1.34 -14.26
CA THR A 166 -35.09 -1.39 -14.04
C THR A 166 -35.70 -2.44 -14.96
N GLY A 167 -36.55 -3.31 -14.39
CA GLY A 167 -37.32 -4.26 -15.17
C GLY A 167 -38.40 -3.57 -16.01
N PRO A 168 -39.09 -4.30 -16.90
CA PRO A 168 -40.20 -3.78 -17.70
C PRO A 168 -41.29 -3.10 -16.86
N ASP A 169 -41.43 -3.51 -15.60
CA ASP A 169 -42.40 -3.00 -14.64
C ASP A 169 -41.95 -1.72 -13.92
N GLY A 170 -40.78 -1.15 -14.27
CA GLY A 170 -40.17 -0.01 -13.59
C GLY A 170 -39.67 -0.32 -12.18
N LYS A 171 -39.77 -1.56 -11.72
CA LYS A 171 -39.23 -2.02 -10.45
C LYS A 171 -37.75 -2.35 -10.61
N ASN A 172 -36.94 -1.96 -9.61
CA ASN A 172 -35.55 -2.39 -9.54
C ASN A 172 -35.49 -3.90 -9.57
N LEU A 173 -34.80 -4.46 -10.56
CA LEU A 173 -34.52 -5.89 -10.55
C LEU A 173 -33.76 -6.21 -9.26
N PRO A 174 -34.09 -7.31 -8.57
CA PRO A 174 -33.32 -7.72 -7.41
C PRO A 174 -31.87 -7.81 -7.87
N GLY A 175 -31.05 -6.87 -7.38
CA GLY A 175 -29.65 -6.80 -7.76
C GLY A 175 -29.08 -8.18 -7.53
N VAL A 176 -28.38 -8.72 -8.52
CA VAL A 176 -27.62 -9.96 -8.35
C VAL A 176 -26.57 -9.64 -7.28
N SER A 177 -26.95 -9.76 -6.01
CA SER A 177 -26.03 -9.73 -4.89
C SER A 177 -25.01 -10.83 -5.18
N LYS A 178 -23.76 -10.62 -4.79
CA LYS A 178 -22.66 -11.57 -5.01
C LYS A 178 -22.87 -12.96 -4.35
N THR A 179 -24.05 -13.24 -3.83
CA THR A 179 -24.62 -14.56 -3.54
C THR A 179 -25.18 -15.12 -4.86
N ASP A 180 -24.47 -15.88 -5.68
CA ASP A 180 -24.41 -17.34 -5.53
C ASP A 180 -23.49 -17.97 -6.59
N ILE A 181 -22.27 -17.44 -6.77
CA ILE A 181 -21.29 -18.12 -7.63
C ILE A 181 -20.92 -19.49 -7.02
N THR A 182 -20.96 -19.60 -5.69
CA THR A 182 -20.71 -20.86 -4.96
C THR A 182 -21.79 -21.92 -5.13
N ASP A 183 -23.06 -21.55 -5.37
CA ASP A 183 -24.13 -22.55 -5.55
C ASP A 183 -24.27 -22.98 -7.02
N MET A 184 -23.90 -22.13 -7.98
CA MET A 184 -23.75 -22.53 -9.39
C MET A 184 -22.64 -23.57 -9.58
N ALA A 185 -21.53 -23.47 -8.83
CA ALA A 185 -20.45 -24.46 -8.88
C ALA A 185 -20.88 -25.85 -8.37
N LYS A 186 -21.79 -25.93 -7.39
CA LYS A 186 -22.34 -27.20 -6.89
C LYS A 186 -23.27 -27.87 -7.91
N ILE A 187 -23.99 -27.09 -8.72
CA ILE A 187 -24.85 -27.63 -9.79
C ILE A 187 -24.02 -28.24 -10.92
N PHE A 188 -22.88 -27.61 -11.25
CA PHE A 188 -21.97 -28.14 -12.27
C PHE A 188 -21.27 -29.44 -11.81
N LEU A 189 -20.84 -29.51 -10.54
CA LEU A 189 -20.15 -30.70 -10.02
C LEU A 189 -21.08 -31.92 -9.85
N ARG A 190 -22.38 -31.72 -9.60
CA ARG A 190 -23.36 -32.82 -9.52
C ARG A 190 -23.65 -33.50 -10.87
N SER A 191 -23.40 -32.82 -11.98
CA SER A 191 -23.70 -33.34 -13.32
C SER A 191 -22.71 -34.42 -13.78
N ASP A 192 -21.51 -34.45 -13.22
CA ASP A 192 -20.49 -35.45 -13.56
C ASP A 192 -20.63 -36.76 -12.75
N GLU A 193 -21.25 -36.71 -11.57
CA GLU A 193 -21.52 -37.91 -10.77
C GLU A 193 -22.66 -38.74 -11.38
N LEU A 194 -23.72 -38.08 -11.88
CA LEU A 194 -24.86 -38.76 -12.52
C LEU A 194 -24.51 -39.47 -13.84
N LYS A 195 -23.41 -39.11 -14.50
CA LYS A 195 -22.93 -39.81 -15.70
C LYS A 195 -22.18 -41.12 -15.39
N LYS A 196 -21.71 -41.30 -14.15
CA LYS A 196 -21.02 -42.53 -13.73
C LYS A 196 -21.99 -43.64 -13.32
N GLU A 197 -23.18 -43.30 -12.85
CA GLU A 197 -24.20 -44.31 -12.47
C GLU A 197 -24.87 -44.99 -13.67
N LYS A 198 -24.96 -44.32 -14.84
CA LYS A 198 -25.59 -44.91 -16.05
C LYS A 198 -24.67 -45.85 -16.85
N LYS A 199 -23.50 -46.22 -16.31
CA LYS A 199 -22.50 -47.10 -16.95
C LYS A 199 -22.23 -48.40 -16.18
N LYS A 200 -23.01 -48.69 -15.15
CA LYS A 200 -23.09 -50.02 -14.52
C LYS A 200 -24.38 -50.69 -14.93
#